data_AF-A0A5C7RFK7-F1
#
_entry.id   AF-A0A5C7RFK7-F1
#
_cell.length_a   1.000
_cell.length_b   1.000
_cell.length_c   1.000
_cell.angle_alpha   90.00
_cell.angle_beta   90.00
_cell.angle_gamma   90.00
#
_symmetry.space_group_name_H-M   'P 1'
#
loop_
_entity.id
_entity.type
_entity.pdbx_description
1 polymer ?
#
loop_
_entity_poly.entity_id
_entity_poly.type
_entity_poly.pdbx_seq_one_letter_code
_entity_poly.pdbx_strand_id
1 'polypeptide(L)'
;MHVLSFQLSALGIGLFLLGLGVGWWAAHFFQQYIRTACAQELARLRYAHQRLQQDFNTLSQQATHCEHEKAIALTQLAQSTDVKAFEQIRLQLLHARNQLRETASLLAKRERQLHRLNDRAKLLKKQLMIPAPIVNQAYPHAATEQTHALNCIQGLDTNSLQKLQMLGILTCEQLATCSTEQLRLMQRLISDGKIIPFATWVKAARLLVGKSHTNSTLAQ
;
A
#
# COMPACT_ATOMS: atom_id res chain seq x y z
N MET A 1 -102.05 -66.59 7.16
CA MET A 1 -100.57 -66.59 7.19
C MET A 1 -99.96 -65.89 5.96
N HIS A 2 -100.42 -66.11 4.72
CA HIS A 2 -99.81 -65.53 3.50
C HIS A 2 -99.93 -64.00 3.34
N VAL A 3 -100.95 -63.36 3.93
CA VAL A 3 -101.15 -61.90 3.81
C VAL A 3 -100.07 -61.11 4.57
N LEU A 4 -99.65 -61.58 5.75
CA LEU A 4 -98.61 -60.94 6.56
C LEU A 4 -97.22 -61.05 5.91
N SER A 5 -96.90 -62.20 5.30
CA SER A 5 -95.63 -62.37 4.57
C SER A 5 -95.54 -61.46 3.34
N PHE A 6 -96.67 -61.21 2.66
CA PHE A 6 -96.71 -60.29 1.53
C PHE A 6 -96.51 -58.84 1.96
N GLN A 7 -97.13 -58.42 3.07
CA GLN A 7 -96.97 -57.08 3.63
C GLN A 7 -95.53 -56.83 4.13
N LEU A 8 -94.92 -57.80 4.81
CA LEU A 8 -93.52 -57.70 5.26
C LEU A 8 -92.53 -57.65 4.08
N SER A 9 -92.78 -58.41 3.02
CA SER A 9 -91.96 -58.36 1.79
C SER A 9 -92.09 -57.01 1.07
N ALA A 10 -93.31 -56.49 0.93
CA ALA A 10 -93.55 -55.18 0.33
C ALA A 10 -92.87 -54.04 1.12
N LEU A 11 -92.91 -54.10 2.46
CA LEU A 11 -92.20 -53.16 3.32
C LEU A 11 -90.68 -53.29 3.19
N GLY A 12 -90.14 -54.51 3.10
CA GLY A 12 -88.72 -54.75 2.90
C GLY A 12 -88.20 -54.21 1.58
N ILE A 13 -88.93 -54.45 0.48
CA ILE A 13 -88.61 -53.92 -0.85
C ILE A 13 -88.72 -52.38 -0.85
N GLY A 14 -89.74 -51.83 -0.20
CA GLY A 14 -89.91 -50.38 -0.05
C GLY A 14 -88.73 -49.72 0.67
N LEU A 15 -88.29 -50.30 1.80
CA LEU A 15 -87.12 -49.83 2.54
C LEU A 15 -85.83 -49.96 1.72
N PHE A 16 -85.68 -51.04 0.95
CA PHE A 16 -84.52 -51.23 0.09
C PHE A 16 -84.43 -50.19 -1.03
N LEU A 17 -85.55 -49.93 -1.72
CA LEU A 17 -85.61 -48.89 -2.77
C LEU A 17 -85.38 -47.49 -2.19
N LEU A 18 -85.91 -47.21 -1.00
CA LEU A 18 -85.69 -45.95 -0.30
C LEU A 18 -84.20 -45.80 0.10
N GLY A 19 -83.58 -46.86 0.61
CA GLY A 19 -82.15 -46.91 0.89
C GLY A 19 -81.28 -46.67 -0.35
N LEU A 20 -81.64 -47.28 -1.48
CA LEU A 20 -80.95 -47.03 -2.76
C LEU A 20 -81.13 -45.60 -3.25
N GLY A 21 -82.32 -45.02 -3.15
CA GLY A 21 -82.59 -43.64 -3.52
C GLY A 21 -81.77 -42.65 -2.68
N VAL A 22 -81.75 -42.84 -1.36
CA VAL A 22 -80.96 -42.00 -0.44
C VAL A 22 -79.46 -42.19 -0.68
N GLY A 23 -79.01 -43.43 -0.88
CA GLY A 23 -77.61 -43.75 -1.18
C GLY A 23 -77.14 -43.11 -2.49
N TRP A 24 -77.96 -43.18 -3.54
CA TRP A 24 -77.66 -42.56 -4.84
C TRP A 24 -77.65 -41.03 -4.73
N TRP A 25 -78.62 -40.44 -4.02
CA TRP A 25 -78.68 -39.00 -3.80
C TRP A 25 -77.45 -38.50 -3.01
N ALA A 26 -77.09 -39.18 -1.92
CA ALA A 26 -75.91 -38.84 -1.13
C ALA A 26 -74.62 -38.95 -1.96
N ALA A 27 -74.45 -40.05 -2.71
CA ALA A 27 -73.29 -40.23 -3.59
C ALA A 27 -73.18 -39.10 -4.62
N HIS A 28 -74.29 -38.72 -5.25
CA HIS A 28 -74.33 -37.64 -6.22
C HIS A 28 -74.01 -36.26 -5.59
N PHE A 29 -74.56 -35.99 -4.40
CA PHE A 29 -74.29 -34.75 -3.67
C PHE A 29 -72.81 -34.63 -3.27
N PHE A 30 -72.22 -35.67 -2.69
CA PHE A 30 -70.79 -35.68 -2.33
C PHE A 30 -69.90 -35.57 -3.57
N GLN A 31 -70.24 -36.24 -4.66
CA GLN A 31 -69.49 -36.17 -5.91
C GLN A 31 -69.48 -34.76 -6.50
N GLN A 32 -70.61 -34.05 -6.46
CA GLN A 32 -70.68 -32.65 -6.91
C GLN A 32 -69.86 -31.71 -6.00
N TYR A 33 -69.97 -31.88 -4.68
CA TYR A 33 -69.21 -31.08 -3.72
C TYR A 33 -67.69 -31.25 -3.90
N ILE A 34 -67.20 -32.49 -3.97
CA ILE A 34 -65.77 -32.78 -4.14
C ILE A 34 -65.25 -32.22 -5.48
N ARG A 35 -66.03 -32.34 -6.56
CA ARG A 35 -65.63 -31.81 -7.89
C ARG A 35 -65.48 -30.30 -7.89
N THR A 36 -66.40 -29.57 -7.26
CA THR A 36 -66.35 -28.11 -7.20
C THR A 36 -65.17 -27.63 -6.35
N ALA A 37 -64.95 -28.24 -5.18
CA ALA A 37 -63.79 -27.95 -4.34
C ALA A 37 -62.46 -28.23 -5.07
N CYS A 38 -62.34 -29.41 -5.70
CA CYS A 38 -61.16 -29.79 -6.47
C CYS A 38 -60.93 -28.85 -7.67
N ALA A 39 -61.98 -28.47 -8.40
CA ALA A 39 -61.87 -27.52 -9.51
C ALA A 39 -61.38 -26.14 -9.03
N GLN A 40 -61.87 -25.67 -7.88
CA GLN A 40 -61.43 -24.41 -7.30
C GLN A 40 -59.97 -24.46 -6.83
N GLU A 41 -59.55 -25.54 -6.20
CA GLU A 41 -58.15 -25.74 -5.80
C GLU A 41 -57.22 -25.82 -7.01
N LEU A 42 -57.60 -26.55 -8.05
CA LEU A 42 -56.85 -26.62 -9.31
C LEU A 42 -56.75 -25.26 -9.99
N ALA A 43 -57.82 -24.47 -10.00
CA ALA A 43 -57.79 -23.11 -10.52
C ALA A 43 -56.81 -22.24 -9.71
N ARG A 44 -56.89 -22.29 -8.38
CA ARG A 44 -55.99 -21.55 -7.48
C ARG A 44 -54.53 -21.94 -7.69
N LEU A 45 -54.24 -23.23 -7.83
CA LEU A 45 -52.90 -23.75 -8.09
C LEU A 45 -52.37 -23.28 -9.45
N ARG A 46 -53.20 -23.29 -10.50
CA ARG A 46 -52.82 -22.76 -11.81
C ARG A 46 -52.47 -21.28 -11.75
N TYR A 47 -53.29 -20.48 -11.08
CA TYR A 47 -53.01 -19.05 -10.89
C TYR A 47 -51.72 -18.82 -10.09
N ALA A 48 -51.52 -19.57 -9.01
CA ALA A 48 -50.29 -19.48 -8.22
C ALA A 48 -49.05 -19.86 -9.03
N HIS A 49 -49.14 -20.93 -9.82
CA HIS A 49 -48.05 -21.37 -10.69
C HIS A 49 -47.73 -20.32 -11.76
N GLN A 50 -48.75 -19.77 -12.41
CA GLN A 50 -48.59 -18.75 -13.44
C GLN A 50 -47.95 -17.47 -12.88
N ARG A 51 -48.35 -17.06 -11.67
CA ARG A 51 -47.74 -15.92 -10.96
C ARG A 51 -46.27 -16.19 -10.62
N LEU A 52 -45.96 -17.35 -10.04
CA LEU A 52 -44.58 -17.74 -9.74
C LEU A 52 -43.71 -17.77 -10.99
N GLN A 53 -44.25 -18.23 -12.12
CA GLN A 53 -43.52 -18.26 -13.38
C GLN A 53 -43.25 -16.85 -13.93
N GLN A 54 -44.19 -15.92 -13.77
CA GLN A 54 -43.96 -14.51 -14.08
C GLN A 54 -42.90 -13.90 -13.19
N ASP A 55 -42.97 -14.11 -11.88
CA ASP A 55 -42.00 -13.61 -10.91
C ASP A 55 -40.60 -14.20 -11.15
N PHE A 56 -40.52 -15.48 -11.52
CA PHE A 56 -39.25 -16.11 -11.91
C PHE A 56 -38.67 -15.49 -13.18
N ASN A 57 -39.51 -15.20 -14.18
CA ASN A 57 -39.05 -14.57 -15.41
C ASN A 57 -38.57 -13.13 -15.16
N THR A 58 -39.25 -12.36 -14.32
CA THR A 58 -38.82 -10.99 -13.99
C THR A 58 -37.52 -11.00 -13.18
N LEU A 59 -37.40 -11.87 -12.19
CA LEU A 59 -36.18 -12.01 -11.40
C LEU A 59 -35.00 -12.51 -12.23
N SER A 60 -35.21 -13.49 -13.12
CA SER A 60 -34.15 -13.97 -14.00
C SER A 60 -33.69 -12.88 -14.97
N GLN A 61 -34.60 -12.10 -15.54
CA GLN A 61 -34.25 -10.94 -16.35
C GLN A 61 -33.42 -9.90 -15.56
N GLN A 62 -33.85 -9.56 -14.35
CA GLN A 62 -33.10 -8.64 -13.48
C GLN A 62 -31.71 -9.17 -13.13
N ALA A 63 -31.59 -10.46 -12.82
CA ALA A 63 -30.31 -11.11 -12.54
C ALA A 63 -29.37 -11.03 -13.75
N THR A 64 -29.88 -11.32 -14.96
CA THR A 64 -29.09 -11.21 -16.18
C THR A 64 -28.66 -9.77 -16.48
N HIS A 65 -29.54 -8.80 -16.22
CA HIS A 65 -29.22 -7.38 -16.38
C HIS A 65 -28.12 -6.94 -15.42
N CYS A 66 -28.23 -7.31 -14.14
CA CYS A 66 -27.24 -6.98 -13.12
C CYS A 66 -25.87 -7.61 -13.41
N GLU A 67 -25.85 -8.88 -13.84
CA GLU A 67 -24.60 -9.53 -14.27
C GLU A 67 -24.00 -8.84 -15.50
N HIS A 68 -24.82 -8.38 -16.43
CA HIS A 68 -24.33 -7.64 -17.61
C HIS A 68 -23.75 -6.27 -17.23
N GLU A 69 -24.44 -5.49 -16.41
CA GLU A 69 -23.94 -4.20 -15.91
C GLU A 69 -22.64 -4.36 -15.13
N LYS A 70 -22.56 -5.38 -14.27
CA LYS A 70 -21.34 -5.71 -13.54
C LYS A 70 -20.21 -6.09 -14.50
N ALA A 71 -20.46 -6.89 -15.52
CA ALA A 71 -19.45 -7.25 -16.51
C ALA A 71 -18.94 -6.02 -17.26
N ILE A 72 -19.84 -5.10 -17.65
CA ILE A 72 -19.48 -3.82 -18.26
C ILE A 72 -18.61 -3.00 -17.31
N ALA A 73 -19.04 -2.80 -16.06
CA ALA A 73 -18.29 -2.04 -15.06
C ALA A 73 -16.89 -2.63 -14.83
N LEU A 74 -16.76 -3.96 -14.76
CA LEU A 74 -15.46 -4.63 -14.63
C LEU A 74 -14.59 -4.41 -15.87
N THR A 75 -15.14 -4.48 -17.08
CA THR A 75 -14.37 -4.21 -18.31
C THR A 75 -13.90 -2.76 -18.39
N GLN A 76 -14.75 -1.80 -17.99
CA GLN A 76 -14.39 -0.39 -17.90
C GLN A 76 -13.28 -0.17 -16.86
N LEU A 77 -13.40 -0.81 -15.70
CA LEU A 77 -12.38 -0.75 -14.65
C LEU A 77 -11.03 -1.33 -15.14
N ALA A 78 -11.06 -2.44 -15.86
CA ALA A 78 -9.86 -3.05 -16.44
C ALA A 78 -9.23 -2.19 -17.57
N GLN A 79 -10.05 -1.46 -18.31
CA GLN A 79 -9.58 -0.52 -19.33
C GLN A 79 -9.09 0.80 -18.73
N SER A 80 -9.57 1.16 -17.53
CA SER A 80 -9.17 2.39 -16.86
C SER A 80 -7.65 2.46 -16.70
N THR A 81 -7.11 3.61 -17.08
CA THR A 81 -5.67 3.90 -16.98
C THR A 81 -5.20 3.89 -15.53
N ASP A 82 -6.09 4.20 -14.60
CA ASP A 82 -5.78 4.38 -13.18
C ASP A 82 -5.44 3.06 -12.51
N VAL A 83 -6.14 1.97 -12.83
CA VAL A 83 -5.81 0.63 -12.30
C VAL A 83 -4.44 0.18 -12.80
N LYS A 84 -4.16 0.40 -14.09
CA LYS A 84 -2.85 0.07 -14.67
C LYS A 84 -1.73 0.92 -14.06
N ALA A 85 -1.98 2.22 -13.84
CA ALA A 85 -1.03 3.11 -13.19
C ALA A 85 -0.77 2.68 -11.73
N PHE A 86 -1.82 2.29 -10.99
CA PHE A 86 -1.68 1.76 -9.63
C PHE A 86 -0.86 0.47 -9.59
N GLU A 87 -1.10 -0.47 -10.50
CA GLU A 87 -0.32 -1.71 -10.60
C GLU A 87 1.15 -1.42 -10.92
N GLN A 88 1.43 -0.49 -11.83
CA GLN A 88 2.79 -0.06 -12.16
C GLN A 88 3.49 0.54 -10.95
N ILE A 89 2.84 1.46 -10.23
CA ILE A 89 3.37 2.07 -9.00
C ILE A 89 3.64 0.98 -7.94
N ARG A 90 2.71 0.03 -7.77
CA ARG A 90 2.87 -1.08 -6.84
C ARG A 90 4.11 -1.93 -7.16
N LEU A 91 4.33 -2.24 -8.44
CA LEU A 91 5.51 -3.00 -8.89
C LEU A 91 6.81 -2.21 -8.67
N GLN A 92 6.80 -0.91 -8.99
CA GLN A 92 7.94 -0.02 -8.72
C GLN A 92 8.29 0.02 -7.22
N LEU A 93 7.28 0.11 -6.37
CA LEU A 93 7.46 0.16 -4.91
C LEU A 93 7.99 -1.17 -4.37
N LEU A 94 7.53 -2.31 -4.89
CA LEU A 94 8.07 -3.63 -4.58
C LEU A 94 9.54 -3.75 -4.98
N HIS A 95 9.89 -3.29 -6.20
CA HIS A 95 11.26 -3.31 -6.67
C HIS A 95 12.17 -2.42 -5.81
N ALA A 96 11.76 -1.19 -5.52
CA ALA A 96 12.49 -0.27 -4.65
C ALA A 96 12.69 -0.85 -3.24
N ARG A 97 11.66 -1.51 -2.68
CA ARG A 97 11.76 -2.20 -1.38
C ARG A 97 12.79 -3.32 -1.41
N ASN A 98 12.83 -4.13 -2.48
CA ASN A 98 13.81 -5.20 -2.62
C ASN A 98 15.23 -4.63 -2.75
N GLN A 99 15.41 -3.59 -3.56
CA GLN A 99 16.69 -2.89 -3.68
C GLN A 99 17.17 -2.32 -2.34
N LEU A 100 16.29 -1.69 -1.56
CA LEU A 100 16.62 -1.20 -0.22
C LEU A 100 17.04 -2.33 0.72
N ARG A 101 16.40 -3.50 0.64
CA ARG A 101 16.76 -4.66 1.44
C ARG A 101 18.15 -5.18 1.08
N GLU A 102 18.47 -5.21 -0.20
CA GLU A 102 19.79 -5.61 -0.69
C GLU A 102 20.88 -4.64 -0.24
N THR A 103 20.67 -3.33 -0.43
CA THR A 103 21.64 -2.30 -0.02
C THR A 103 21.83 -2.28 1.50
N ALA A 104 20.77 -2.42 2.29
CA ALA A 104 20.86 -2.56 3.74
C ALA A 104 21.70 -3.78 4.15
N SER A 105 21.54 -4.92 3.45
CA SER A 105 22.34 -6.11 3.73
C SER A 105 23.82 -5.93 3.41
N LEU A 106 24.14 -5.21 2.33
CA LEU A 106 25.52 -4.86 1.96
C LEU A 106 26.13 -3.87 2.94
N LEU A 107 25.36 -2.87 3.36
CA LEU A 107 25.79 -1.88 4.35
C LEU A 107 26.11 -2.54 5.69
N ALA A 108 25.26 -3.44 6.18
CA ALA A 108 25.53 -4.23 7.38
C ALA A 108 26.81 -5.08 7.26
N LYS A 109 27.11 -5.63 6.07
CA LYS A 109 28.38 -6.34 5.82
C LYS A 109 29.58 -5.39 5.87
N ARG A 110 29.48 -4.20 5.28
CA ARG A 110 30.54 -3.18 5.28
C ARG A 110 30.79 -2.63 6.68
N GLU A 111 29.76 -2.36 7.46
CA GLU A 111 29.88 -1.94 8.86
C GLU A 111 30.63 -2.99 9.70
N ARG A 112 30.30 -4.28 9.55
CA ARG A 112 31.05 -5.36 10.21
C ARG A 112 32.51 -5.40 9.79
N GLN A 113 32.81 -5.16 8.51
CA GLN A 113 34.20 -5.08 8.03
C GLN A 113 34.94 -3.88 8.64
N LEU A 114 34.30 -2.70 8.69
CA LEU A 114 34.86 -1.50 9.30
C LEU A 114 35.13 -1.72 10.80
N HIS A 115 34.20 -2.33 11.53
CA HIS A 115 34.42 -2.69 12.93
C HIS A 115 35.63 -3.62 13.10
N ARG A 116 35.76 -4.67 12.28
CA ARG A 116 36.93 -5.57 12.33
C ARG A 116 38.24 -4.85 12.04
N LEU A 117 38.25 -3.93 11.06
CA LEU A 117 39.45 -3.15 10.74
C LEU A 117 39.80 -2.17 11.86
N ASN A 118 38.79 -1.52 12.45
CA ASN A 118 38.98 -0.65 13.61
C ASN A 118 39.54 -1.43 14.81
N ASP A 119 39.02 -2.63 15.08
CA ASP A 119 39.53 -3.48 16.16
C ASP A 119 40.98 -3.91 15.89
N ARG A 120 41.33 -4.27 14.66
CA ARG A 120 42.71 -4.55 14.26
C ARG A 120 43.63 -3.33 14.41
N ALA A 121 43.17 -2.15 13.99
CA ALA A 121 43.92 -0.90 14.15
C ALA A 121 44.13 -0.56 15.62
N LYS A 122 43.13 -0.79 16.49
CA LYS A 122 43.26 -0.65 17.94
C LYS A 122 44.25 -1.66 18.52
N LEU A 123 44.25 -2.92 18.06
CA LEU A 123 45.21 -3.93 18.49
C LEU A 123 46.64 -3.58 18.07
N LEU A 124 46.85 -3.13 16.81
CA LEU A 124 48.14 -2.65 16.34
C LEU A 124 48.62 -1.43 17.13
N LYS A 125 47.74 -0.46 17.40
CA LYS A 125 48.03 0.68 18.27
C LYS A 125 48.44 0.23 19.68
N LYS A 126 47.78 -0.78 20.23
CA LYS A 126 48.13 -1.37 21.54
C LYS A 126 49.47 -2.13 21.49
N GLN A 127 49.79 -2.82 20.40
CA GLN A 127 51.09 -3.49 20.21
C GLN A 127 52.24 -2.49 20.05
N LEU A 128 52.00 -1.35 19.39
CA LEU A 128 52.93 -0.21 19.36
C LEU A 128 53.06 0.46 20.74
N MET A 129 52.08 0.28 21.64
CA MET A 129 52.09 0.73 23.03
C MET A 129 52.58 -0.35 24.01
N ILE A 130 53.33 -1.36 23.54
CA ILE A 130 54.11 -2.21 24.44
C ILE A 130 55.34 -1.39 24.88
N PRO A 131 55.57 -1.19 26.19
CA PRO A 131 56.64 -0.33 26.67
C PRO A 131 57.99 -1.01 26.44
N ALA A 132 58.70 -0.61 25.38
CA ALA A 132 60.14 -0.76 25.33
C ALA A 132 60.78 0.31 26.24
N PRO A 133 61.75 -0.03 27.10
CA PRO A 133 62.37 0.95 27.98
C PRO A 133 63.23 1.92 27.16
N ILE A 134 62.81 3.19 27.21
CA ILE A 134 63.62 4.42 27.16
C ILE A 134 64.81 4.40 26.19
N VAL A 135 64.62 5.02 25.02
CA VAL A 135 65.66 5.87 24.44
C VAL A 135 65.00 7.17 24.00
N ASN A 136 65.34 8.24 24.72
CA ASN A 136 65.09 9.62 24.31
C ASN A 136 65.67 9.83 22.91
N GLN A 137 64.80 10.05 21.93
CA GLN A 137 65.17 10.75 20.70
C GLN A 137 64.25 11.95 20.53
N ALA A 138 64.85 13.11 20.79
CA ALA A 138 64.37 14.39 20.36
C ALA A 138 64.39 14.48 18.82
N TYR A 139 63.64 15.48 18.33
CA TYR A 139 63.62 16.10 17.00
C TYR A 139 62.43 15.70 16.08
N PRO A 140 62.01 16.60 15.17
CA PRO A 140 61.20 17.79 15.47
C PRO A 140 60.05 17.98 14.42
N HIS A 141 59.22 19.01 14.62
CA HIS A 141 58.41 19.72 13.61
C HIS A 141 57.72 18.96 12.45
N ALA A 142 56.38 19.03 12.42
CA ALA A 142 55.64 19.26 11.17
C ALA A 142 54.33 20.01 11.41
N ALA A 143 54.37 21.29 11.03
CA ALA A 143 53.30 22.12 10.48
C ALA A 143 51.97 22.26 11.24
N THR A 144 51.91 23.38 11.95
CA THR A 144 50.75 24.26 12.10
C THR A 144 50.03 24.48 10.75
N GLU A 145 49.00 23.71 10.44
CA GLU A 145 48.00 24.15 9.46
C GLU A 145 47.03 25.09 10.18
N GLN A 146 47.25 26.40 10.00
CA GLN A 146 46.32 27.46 10.38
C GLN A 146 45.02 27.29 9.59
N THR A 147 44.14 26.40 10.05
CA THR A 147 42.84 26.18 9.46
C THR A 147 41.97 27.41 9.72
N HIS A 148 41.78 28.24 8.71
CA HIS A 148 40.94 29.43 8.81
C HIS A 148 39.48 29.02 8.97
N ALA A 149 38.89 29.37 10.12
CA ALA A 149 37.47 29.17 10.40
C ALA A 149 36.59 29.95 9.40
N LEU A 150 35.44 29.39 9.04
CA LEU A 150 34.48 29.96 8.08
C LEU A 150 33.94 31.35 8.46
N ASN A 151 34.11 31.75 9.73
CA ASN A 151 33.74 33.07 10.25
C ASN A 151 34.54 34.23 9.61
N CYS A 152 35.65 33.95 8.92
CA CYS A 152 36.52 34.98 8.34
C CYS A 152 36.00 35.56 7.00
N ILE A 153 34.95 34.97 6.42
CA ILE A 153 34.37 35.43 5.14
C ILE A 153 33.35 36.54 5.43
N GLN A 154 33.66 37.78 5.00
CA GLN A 154 32.75 38.92 5.15
C GLN A 154 31.48 38.72 4.33
N GLY A 155 30.31 38.84 4.98
CA GLY A 155 28.99 38.67 4.36
C GLY A 155 28.41 37.25 4.41
N LEU A 156 28.94 36.38 5.29
CA LEU A 156 28.36 35.07 5.58
C LEU A 156 27.38 35.20 6.77
N ASP A 157 26.08 35.08 6.50
CA ASP A 157 25.05 35.08 7.55
C ASP A 157 25.19 33.85 8.46
N THR A 158 24.86 34.00 9.74
CA THR A 158 24.93 32.91 10.75
C THR A 158 24.11 31.68 10.34
N ASN A 159 22.97 31.89 9.67
CA ASN A 159 22.12 30.84 9.13
C ASN A 159 22.80 30.09 7.97
N SER A 160 23.48 30.80 7.08
CA SER A 160 24.22 30.20 5.97
C SER A 160 25.46 29.43 6.46
N LEU A 161 26.10 29.90 7.53
CA LEU A 161 27.20 29.21 8.18
C LEU A 161 26.76 27.88 8.80
N GLN A 162 25.65 27.89 9.54
CA GLN A 162 25.11 26.66 10.14
C GLN A 162 24.71 25.65 9.05
N LYS A 163 24.12 26.11 7.95
CA LYS A 163 23.79 25.25 6.80
C LYS A 163 25.05 24.70 6.11
N LEU A 164 26.12 25.47 6.00
CA LEU A 164 27.41 24.98 5.50
C LEU A 164 28.01 23.90 6.41
N GLN A 165 27.96 24.11 7.72
CA GLN A 165 28.42 23.14 8.71
C GLN A 165 27.59 21.85 8.68
N MET A 166 26.26 21.96 8.49
CA MET A 166 25.38 20.79 8.29
C MET A 166 25.73 20.01 7.02
N LEU A 167 26.26 20.67 5.99
CA LEU A 167 26.76 20.02 4.77
C LEU A 167 28.20 19.49 4.93
N GLY A 168 28.79 19.60 6.12
CA GLY A 168 30.12 19.10 6.43
C GLY A 168 31.27 20.00 5.97
N ILE A 169 31.00 21.23 5.53
CA ILE A 169 32.04 22.22 5.23
C ILE A 169 32.31 23.00 6.51
N LEU A 170 33.52 22.84 7.05
CA LEU A 170 33.93 23.38 8.34
C LEU A 170 35.06 24.42 8.20
N THR A 171 35.79 24.42 7.09
CA THR A 171 36.94 25.31 6.87
C THR A 171 36.89 26.07 5.54
N CYS A 172 37.54 27.24 5.50
CA CYS A 172 37.65 28.04 4.28
C CYS A 172 38.40 27.30 3.15
N GLU A 173 39.31 26.39 3.49
CA GLU A 173 40.05 25.56 2.53
C GLU A 173 39.12 24.57 1.81
N GLN A 174 38.25 23.90 2.58
CA GLN A 174 37.24 23.01 2.00
C GLN A 174 36.32 23.79 1.05
N LEU A 175 35.88 24.99 1.43
CA LEU A 175 35.07 25.85 0.58
C LEU A 175 35.83 26.33 -0.68
N ALA A 176 37.13 26.60 -0.58
CA ALA A 176 37.96 27.02 -1.70
C ALA A 176 38.18 25.92 -2.74
N THR A 177 38.26 24.66 -2.28
CA THR A 177 38.44 23.44 -3.11
C THR A 177 37.16 22.92 -3.75
N CYS A 178 35.98 23.41 -3.34
CA CYS A 178 34.71 23.00 -3.92
C CYS A 178 34.65 23.25 -5.44
N SER A 179 34.20 22.23 -6.18
CA SER A 179 34.01 22.34 -7.62
C SER A 179 32.76 23.15 -7.97
N THR A 180 32.70 23.68 -9.19
CA THR A 180 31.55 24.47 -9.67
C THR A 180 30.24 23.69 -9.65
N GLU A 181 30.29 22.36 -9.85
CA GLU A 181 29.10 21.49 -9.79
C GLU A 181 28.64 21.26 -8.35
N GLN A 182 29.57 21.07 -7.41
CA GLN A 182 29.24 20.98 -5.98
C GLN A 182 28.61 22.27 -5.48
N LEU A 183 29.13 23.42 -5.92
CA LEU A 183 28.56 24.72 -5.58
C LEU A 183 27.11 24.88 -6.06
N ARG A 184 26.79 24.42 -7.27
CA ARG A 184 25.42 24.46 -7.81
C ARG A 184 24.47 23.55 -7.03
N LEU A 185 24.93 22.37 -6.63
CA LEU A 185 24.16 21.45 -5.80
C LEU A 185 23.91 22.03 -4.41
N MET A 186 24.93 22.59 -3.76
CA MET A 186 24.80 23.28 -2.48
C MET A 186 23.88 24.49 -2.59
N GLN A 187 23.99 25.27 -3.67
CA GLN A 187 23.10 26.38 -3.93
C GLN A 187 21.65 25.91 -4.04
N ARG A 188 21.36 24.82 -4.76
CA ARG A 188 19.99 24.25 -4.82
C ARG A 188 19.48 23.75 -3.47
N LEU A 189 20.35 23.18 -2.64
CA LEU A 189 19.97 22.63 -1.33
C LEU A 189 19.78 23.71 -0.26
N ILE A 190 20.51 24.81 -0.35
CA ILE A 190 20.49 25.89 0.66
C ILE A 190 19.53 27.02 0.26
N SER A 191 19.35 27.28 -1.04
CA SER A 191 18.57 28.43 -1.54
C SER A 191 17.08 28.18 -1.41
N ASP A 192 16.57 28.44 -0.22
CA ASP A 192 15.14 28.54 0.10
C ASP A 192 14.63 29.92 -0.35
N GLY A 193 14.65 30.16 -1.67
CA GLY A 193 14.14 31.39 -2.31
C GLY A 193 15.02 32.65 -2.22
N LYS A 194 16.19 32.61 -1.57
CA LYS A 194 17.17 33.72 -1.56
C LYS A 194 18.39 33.41 -2.42
N ILE A 195 18.80 34.34 -3.27
CA ILE A 195 20.01 34.23 -4.08
C ILE A 195 21.22 34.42 -3.16
N ILE A 196 21.82 33.31 -2.75
CA ILE A 196 23.05 33.32 -1.96
C ILE A 196 24.24 33.46 -2.90
N PRO A 197 25.13 34.45 -2.72
CA PRO A 197 26.27 34.67 -3.60
C PRO A 197 27.42 33.69 -3.28
N PHE A 198 27.21 32.40 -3.45
CA PHE A 198 28.24 31.37 -3.20
C PHE A 198 29.53 31.62 -4.00
N ALA A 199 29.43 32.20 -5.19
CA ALA A 199 30.59 32.55 -6.01
C ALA A 199 31.48 33.63 -5.36
N THR A 200 30.90 34.56 -4.58
CA THR A 200 31.70 35.58 -3.86
C THR A 200 32.34 34.96 -2.62
N TRP A 201 31.66 34.04 -1.94
CA TRP A 201 32.21 33.32 -0.79
C TRP A 201 33.37 32.41 -1.15
N VAL A 202 33.29 31.68 -2.27
CA VAL A 202 34.41 30.86 -2.76
C VAL A 202 35.58 31.72 -3.23
N LYS A 203 35.32 32.86 -3.88
CA LYS A 203 36.38 33.82 -4.22
C LYS A 203 37.06 34.38 -2.96
N ALA A 204 36.28 34.75 -1.94
CA ALA A 204 36.81 35.22 -0.67
C ALA A 204 37.61 34.13 0.05
N ALA A 205 37.12 32.89 0.07
CA ALA A 205 37.82 31.74 0.64
C ALA A 205 39.15 31.47 -0.09
N ARG A 206 39.17 31.52 -1.43
CA ARG A 206 40.39 31.39 -2.24
C ARG A 206 41.38 32.52 -2.00
N LEU A 207 40.91 33.75 -1.81
CA LEU A 207 41.78 34.90 -1.48
C LEU A 207 42.39 34.76 -0.08
N LEU A 208 41.66 34.21 0.89
CA LEU A 208 42.15 33.95 2.25
C LEU A 208 43.19 32.82 2.28
N VAL A 209 42.93 31.72 1.57
CA VAL A 209 43.88 30.59 1.44
C VAL A 209 45.11 31.02 0.64
N GLY A 210 44.93 31.80 -0.43
CA GLY A 210 46.03 32.33 -1.25
C GLY A 210 46.93 33.31 -0.51
N LYS A 211 46.38 34.19 0.34
CA LYS A 211 47.17 35.12 1.17
C LYS A 211 48.01 34.40 2.24
N SER A 212 47.53 33.27 2.75
CA SER A 212 48.29 32.46 3.73
C SER A 212 49.57 31.89 3.12
N HIS A 213 49.54 31.46 1.85
CA HIS A 213 50.72 30.95 1.14
C HIS A 213 51.70 32.04 0.68
N THR A 214 51.24 33.25 0.38
CA THR A 214 52.14 34.37 0.03
C THR A 214 52.82 34.99 1.25
N ASN A 215 52.21 34.91 2.43
CA ASN A 215 52.80 35.41 3.67
C ASN A 215 53.78 34.39 4.29
N SER A 216 53.65 33.10 3.98
CA SER A 216 54.62 32.06 4.41
C SER A 216 55.89 32.02 3.55
N THR A 217 55.93 32.74 2.41
CA THR A 217 57.08 32.81 1.50
C THR A 217 57.89 34.11 1.61
N LEU A 218 57.47 35.04 2.47
CA LEU A 218 58.16 36.33 2.71
C LEU A 218 58.70 36.46 4.14
N ALA A 219 58.75 35.34 4.88
CA ALA A 219 59.36 35.22 6.21
C ALA A 219 60.42 34.09 6.24
N GLN A 220 61.24 34.03 5.19
CA GLN A 220 62.56 33.38 5.19
C GLN A 220 63.61 34.38 4.73
#